data_AF-A0A0D8HW02-F1
#
_entry.id   AF-A0A0D8HW02-F1
#
_cell.length_a   1.000
_cell.length_b   1.000
_cell.length_c   1.000
_cell.angle_alpha   90.00
_cell.angle_beta   90.00
_cell.angle_gamma   90.00
#
_symmetry.space_group_name_H-M   'P 1'
#
loop_
_entity.id
_entity.type
_entity.pdbx_description
1 polymer ?
#
loop_
_entity_poly.entity_id
_entity_poly.type
_entity_poly.pdbx_seq_one_letter_code
_entity_poly.pdbx_strand_id
1 'polypeptide(L)'
;MDMTDSIAPKSDQLNADDLLAGPRTVQVEKVTEGAEDQPVNIHLAEFRGRPFRPSKSMRRVMVKVWGKESSAYIGKRMTLFRDPGITFGRDKVGGIRISHMSHISKRETLMLTVTRGRRAPYVVEPLPDGPPIITPEQADEIAAAIAKAADRAELDAIGAQLTTFDLAGHRGSLQGLWKSRAAELEASSNPGAKKDTAQTKPPTIRERLVAALVREGKTDEAEQLGYLSGEFKRAIKVLHDLTDAEAVEITDYLEGAQNQNQQ
;
A
#
# COMPACT_ATOMS: atom_id res chain seq x y z
N MET A 1 11.60 3.61 17.43
CA MET A 1 11.32 2.42 18.27
C MET A 1 9.86 2.48 18.63
N ASP A 2 9.05 1.60 18.05
CA ASP A 2 7.62 1.50 18.39
C ASP A 2 7.51 0.69 19.70
N MET A 3 6.97 1.29 20.75
CA MET A 3 6.85 0.64 22.05
C MET A 3 5.73 -0.41 22.09
N THR A 4 4.84 -0.43 21.09
CA THR A 4 3.74 -1.40 21.02
C THR A 4 4.23 -2.83 20.79
N ASP A 5 5.35 -3.01 20.09
CA ASP A 5 5.98 -4.33 19.88
C ASP A 5 6.51 -4.95 21.20
N SER A 6 6.87 -4.11 22.18
CA SER A 6 7.48 -4.56 23.45
C SER A 6 6.46 -5.07 24.49
N ILE A 7 5.20 -4.67 24.33
CA ILE A 7 4.08 -5.08 25.19
C ILE A 7 3.25 -6.20 24.56
N ALA A 8 3.60 -6.66 23.35
CA ALA A 8 2.92 -7.76 22.68
C ALA A 8 3.04 -9.03 23.54
N PRO A 9 1.92 -9.62 24.00
CA PRO A 9 1.97 -10.83 24.80
C PRO A 9 2.68 -11.95 24.02
N LYS A 10 3.61 -12.68 24.65
CA LYS A 10 4.12 -13.95 24.11
C LYS A 10 2.98 -14.96 24.09
N SER A 11 2.20 -14.93 23.02
CA SER A 11 1.05 -15.79 22.83
C SER A 11 1.14 -16.44 21.47
N ASP A 12 0.95 -17.75 21.45
CA ASP A 12 0.83 -18.63 20.30
C ASP A 12 -0.49 -18.41 19.50
N GLN A 13 -1.24 -17.37 19.86
CA GLN A 13 -2.53 -17.03 19.30
C GLN A 13 -2.72 -15.50 19.22
N LEU A 14 -3.55 -15.06 18.28
CA LEU A 14 -4.12 -13.71 18.30
C LEU A 14 -5.09 -13.56 19.49
N ASN A 15 -4.91 -12.51 20.29
CA ASN A 15 -5.73 -12.17 21.45
C ASN A 15 -6.66 -10.99 21.16
N ALA A 16 -7.73 -10.88 21.94
CA ALA A 16 -8.69 -9.79 21.79
C ALA A 16 -8.07 -8.41 22.11
N ASP A 17 -7.06 -8.38 22.99
CA ASP A 17 -6.36 -7.16 23.37
C ASP A 17 -5.50 -6.59 22.24
N ASP A 18 -5.04 -7.42 21.29
CA ASP A 18 -4.30 -6.94 20.11
C ASP A 18 -5.18 -6.06 19.19
N LEU A 19 -6.50 -6.15 19.33
CA LEU A 19 -7.49 -5.38 18.58
C LEU A 19 -8.07 -4.21 19.41
N LEU A 20 -7.43 -3.85 20.52
CA LEU A 20 -7.80 -2.67 21.32
C LEU A 20 -7.68 -1.36 20.55
N ALA A 21 -6.67 -1.27 19.69
CA ALA A 21 -6.45 -0.11 18.82
C ALA A 21 -7.56 0.06 17.76
N GLY A 22 -8.39 -0.97 17.56
CA GLY A 22 -9.51 -0.95 16.65
C GLY A 22 -9.58 -2.18 15.73
N PRO A 23 -10.61 -2.24 14.87
CA PRO A 23 -10.76 -3.30 13.89
C PRO A 23 -9.56 -3.38 12.93
N ARG A 24 -9.13 -4.59 12.60
CA ARG A 24 -8.05 -4.86 11.65
C ARG A 24 -8.55 -5.75 10.53
N THR A 25 -8.34 -5.31 9.30
CA THR A 25 -8.58 -6.15 8.12
C THR A 25 -7.38 -7.06 7.93
N VAL A 26 -7.65 -8.36 7.81
CA VAL A 26 -6.65 -9.42 7.73
C VAL A 26 -6.88 -10.32 6.54
N GLN A 27 -5.80 -10.86 5.98
CA GLN A 27 -5.82 -11.83 4.89
C GLN A 27 -5.46 -13.23 5.39
N VAL A 28 -6.24 -14.24 4.98
CA VAL A 28 -5.97 -15.64 5.31
C VAL A 28 -4.84 -16.17 4.42
N GLU A 29 -3.74 -16.59 5.03
CA GLU A 29 -2.63 -17.25 4.34
C GLU A 29 -2.80 -18.75 4.31
N LYS A 30 -3.22 -19.34 5.43
CA LYS A 30 -3.34 -20.78 5.59
C LYS A 30 -4.36 -21.11 6.67
N VAL A 31 -5.03 -22.24 6.52
CA VAL A 31 -5.84 -22.83 7.58
C VAL A 31 -5.24 -24.18 7.96
N THR A 32 -5.04 -24.42 9.24
CA THR A 32 -4.59 -25.72 9.77
C THR A 32 -5.53 -26.21 10.84
N GLU A 33 -5.55 -27.52 11.05
CA GLU A 33 -6.24 -28.12 12.17
C GLU A 33 -5.60 -27.67 13.49
N GLY A 34 -6.41 -27.63 14.54
CA GLY A 34 -5.99 -27.34 15.91
C GLY A 34 -6.40 -28.45 16.87
N ALA A 35 -6.32 -28.18 18.17
CA ALA A 35 -6.68 -29.13 19.22
C ALA A 35 -8.21 -29.33 19.33
N GLU A 36 -8.66 -30.34 20.08
CA GLU A 36 -10.08 -30.70 20.19
C GLU A 36 -10.98 -29.53 20.68
N ASP A 37 -10.47 -28.72 21.61
CA ASP A 37 -11.13 -27.54 22.14
C ASP A 37 -11.10 -26.35 21.16
N GLN A 38 -10.04 -26.24 20.36
CA GLN A 38 -9.81 -25.18 19.37
C GLN A 38 -9.43 -25.76 18.00
N PRO A 39 -10.37 -26.39 17.27
CA PRO A 39 -10.07 -27.26 16.13
C PRO A 39 -9.57 -26.57 14.86
N VAL A 40 -9.53 -25.23 14.83
CA VAL A 40 -9.18 -24.48 13.61
C VAL A 40 -8.23 -23.35 13.96
N ASN A 41 -7.10 -23.33 13.26
CA ASN A 41 -6.10 -22.28 13.27
C ASN A 41 -6.11 -21.56 11.93
N ILE A 42 -6.38 -20.26 11.92
CA ILE A 42 -6.33 -19.42 10.72
C ILE A 42 -5.07 -18.57 10.81
N HIS A 43 -4.10 -18.86 9.95
CA HIS A 43 -2.88 -18.08 9.82
C HIS A 43 -3.15 -16.84 8.97
N LEU A 44 -2.76 -15.68 9.50
CA LEU A 44 -3.08 -14.38 8.93
C LEU A 44 -1.79 -13.68 8.49
N ALA A 45 -1.82 -13.00 7.35
CA ALA A 45 -0.65 -12.33 6.78
C ALA A 45 -0.10 -11.22 7.68
N GLU A 46 -1.00 -10.52 8.37
CA GLU A 46 -0.71 -9.40 9.27
C GLU A 46 -0.24 -9.85 10.64
N PHE A 47 -0.57 -11.08 11.05
CA PHE A 47 -0.26 -11.64 12.37
C PHE A 47 0.55 -12.94 12.23
N ARG A 48 1.78 -12.81 11.75
CA ARG A 48 2.68 -13.93 11.51
C ARG A 48 3.00 -14.68 12.81
N GLY A 49 2.81 -16.00 12.78
CA GLY A 49 3.07 -16.89 13.93
C GLY A 49 2.01 -16.84 15.04
N ARG A 50 0.96 -16.02 14.90
CA ARG A 50 -0.11 -15.87 15.89
C ARG A 50 -1.47 -16.13 15.21
N PRO A 51 -1.84 -17.40 14.99
CA PRO A 51 -3.09 -17.73 14.31
C PRO A 51 -4.31 -17.19 15.05
N PHE A 52 -5.32 -16.81 14.28
CA PHE A 52 -6.66 -16.56 14.78
C PHE A 52 -7.40 -17.88 14.98
N ARG A 53 -7.87 -18.14 16.21
CA ARG A 53 -8.67 -19.31 16.56
C ARG A 53 -10.13 -18.91 16.75
N PRO A 54 -10.98 -19.04 15.72
CA PRO A 54 -12.36 -18.56 15.77
C PRO A 54 -13.21 -19.36 16.75
N SER A 55 -14.05 -18.65 17.51
CA SER A 55 -15.10 -19.26 18.33
C SER A 55 -16.11 -20.04 17.47
N LYS A 56 -16.88 -20.96 18.09
CA LYS A 56 -17.89 -21.75 17.38
C LYS A 56 -18.89 -20.90 16.59
N SER A 57 -19.27 -19.74 17.13
CA SER A 57 -20.15 -18.80 16.44
C SER A 57 -19.49 -18.14 15.23
N MET A 58 -18.21 -17.77 15.32
CA MET A 58 -17.47 -17.22 14.19
C MET A 58 -17.16 -18.27 13.13
N ARG A 59 -16.89 -19.52 13.51
CA ARG A 59 -16.80 -20.63 12.54
C ARG A 59 -18.08 -20.82 11.74
N ARG A 60 -19.26 -20.69 12.39
CA ARG A 60 -20.56 -20.75 11.68
C ARG A 60 -20.73 -19.62 10.68
N VAL A 61 -20.26 -18.42 11.03
CA VAL A 61 -20.23 -17.27 10.11
C VAL A 61 -19.35 -17.59 8.89
N MET A 62 -18.13 -18.06 9.12
CA MET A 62 -17.20 -18.40 8.04
C MET A 62 -17.74 -19.49 7.13
N VAL A 63 -18.31 -20.55 7.69
CA VAL A 63 -18.88 -21.65 6.89
C VAL A 63 -20.09 -21.20 6.07
N LYS A 64 -20.91 -20.31 6.61
CA LYS A 64 -22.07 -19.74 5.89
C LYS A 64 -21.62 -18.85 4.72
N VAL A 65 -20.57 -18.08 4.92
CA VAL A 65 -20.10 -17.05 3.98
C VAL A 65 -19.15 -17.62 2.92
N TRP A 66 -18.16 -18.43 3.32
CA TRP A 66 -17.13 -18.97 2.43
C TRP A 66 -17.28 -20.46 2.12
N GLY A 67 -18.30 -21.12 2.68
CA GLY A 67 -18.51 -22.55 2.52
C GLY A 67 -17.73 -23.39 3.51
N LYS A 68 -17.92 -24.72 3.47
CA LYS A 68 -17.35 -25.67 4.44
C LYS A 68 -15.86 -25.99 4.24
N GLU A 69 -15.34 -25.76 3.03
CA GLU A 69 -13.98 -26.14 2.65
C GLU A 69 -12.97 -25.08 3.11
N SER A 70 -12.11 -25.44 4.07
CA SER A 70 -11.12 -24.52 4.66
C SER A 70 -10.03 -24.09 3.67
N SER A 71 -9.72 -24.93 2.68
CA SER A 71 -8.76 -24.61 1.61
C SER A 71 -9.22 -23.42 0.76
N ALA A 72 -10.53 -23.24 0.60
CA ALA A 72 -11.08 -22.12 -0.15
C ALA A 72 -10.90 -20.78 0.57
N TYR A 73 -10.47 -20.76 1.84
CA TYR A 73 -10.35 -19.52 2.60
C TYR A 73 -9.07 -18.77 2.29
N ILE A 74 -8.06 -19.45 1.73
CA ILE A 74 -6.76 -18.87 1.39
C ILE A 74 -6.95 -17.71 0.42
N GLY A 75 -6.31 -16.57 0.70
CA GLY A 75 -6.42 -15.34 -0.08
C GLY A 75 -7.68 -14.50 0.20
N LYS A 76 -8.64 -15.01 0.96
CA LYS A 76 -9.82 -14.22 1.37
C LYS A 76 -9.46 -13.30 2.55
N ARG A 77 -10.21 -12.21 2.69
CA ARG A 77 -9.97 -11.14 3.65
C ARG A 77 -11.16 -10.98 4.57
N MET A 78 -10.91 -10.64 5.83
CA MET A 78 -11.96 -10.37 6.81
C MET A 78 -11.52 -9.25 7.76
N THR A 79 -12.47 -8.53 8.33
CA THR A 79 -12.18 -7.54 9.38
C THR A 79 -12.47 -8.13 10.75
N LEU A 80 -11.42 -8.25 11.56
CA LEU A 80 -11.48 -8.70 12.95
C LEU A 80 -11.61 -7.49 13.87
N PHE A 81 -12.44 -7.60 14.89
CA PHE A 81 -12.57 -6.57 15.92
C PHE A 81 -12.76 -7.20 17.30
N ARG A 82 -12.43 -6.42 18.35
CA ARG A 82 -12.74 -6.76 19.74
C ARG A 82 -14.19 -6.43 20.08
N ASP A 83 -14.96 -7.44 20.46
CA ASP A 83 -16.26 -7.26 21.12
C ASP A 83 -16.07 -7.33 22.64
N PRO A 84 -16.19 -6.20 23.38
CA PRO A 84 -16.04 -6.18 24.83
C PRO A 84 -17.23 -6.83 25.57
N GLY A 85 -18.34 -7.12 24.88
CA GLY A 85 -19.53 -7.71 25.46
C GLY A 85 -19.44 -9.23 25.67
N ILE A 86 -18.41 -9.89 25.12
CA ILE A 86 -18.22 -11.33 25.27
C ILE A 86 -17.78 -11.67 26.70
N THR A 87 -18.50 -12.59 27.32
CA THR A 87 -18.26 -13.05 28.69
C THR A 87 -17.64 -14.45 28.71
N PHE A 88 -16.70 -14.67 29.63
CA PHE A 88 -16.21 -15.98 30.00
C PHE A 88 -16.50 -16.22 31.48
N GLY A 89 -17.31 -17.24 31.78
CA GLY A 89 -17.84 -17.41 33.14
C GLY A 89 -18.69 -16.22 33.56
N ARG A 90 -18.29 -15.52 34.62
CA ARG A 90 -18.98 -14.32 35.13
C ARG A 90 -18.38 -13.01 34.62
N ASP A 91 -17.20 -13.06 34.00
CA ASP A 91 -16.42 -11.88 33.67
C ASP A 91 -16.50 -11.51 32.19
N LYS A 92 -16.51 -10.20 31.90
CA LYS A 92 -16.48 -9.65 30.52
C LYS A 92 -15.03 -9.51 30.07
N VAL A 93 -14.45 -10.62 29.61
CA VAL A 93 -13.08 -10.65 29.08
C VAL A 93 -13.00 -10.02 27.67
N GLY A 94 -14.12 -10.03 26.94
CA GLY A 94 -14.16 -9.65 25.53
C GLY A 94 -13.69 -10.78 24.61
N GLY A 95 -13.88 -10.61 23.31
CA GLY A 95 -13.48 -11.63 22.34
C GLY A 95 -13.39 -11.09 20.92
N ILE A 96 -12.77 -11.87 20.05
CA ILE A 96 -12.59 -11.50 18.65
C ILE A 96 -13.82 -11.91 17.84
N ARG A 97 -14.33 -10.98 17.04
CA ARG A 97 -15.44 -11.22 16.11
C ARG A 97 -15.13 -10.69 14.72
N ILE A 98 -15.91 -11.15 13.74
CA ILE A 98 -15.76 -10.80 12.31
C ILE A 98 -16.89 -9.84 11.93
N SER A 99 -16.56 -8.63 11.48
CA SER A 99 -17.57 -7.64 11.04
C SER A 99 -17.77 -7.65 9.52
N HIS A 100 -16.67 -7.80 8.77
CA HIS A 100 -16.68 -7.77 7.31
C HIS A 100 -15.94 -8.97 6.74
N MET A 101 -16.40 -9.47 5.59
CA MET A 101 -15.76 -10.59 4.88
C MET A 101 -15.75 -10.32 3.38
N SER A 102 -14.67 -10.68 2.69
CA SER A 102 -14.60 -10.56 1.23
C SER A 102 -15.36 -11.70 0.53
N HIS A 103 -15.54 -11.57 -0.79
CA HIS A 103 -16.28 -12.54 -1.61
C HIS A 103 -17.73 -12.77 -1.17
N ILE A 104 -18.37 -11.74 -0.60
CA ILE A 104 -19.83 -11.66 -0.45
C ILE A 104 -20.33 -10.44 -1.20
N SER A 105 -21.41 -10.61 -1.95
CA SER A 105 -21.98 -9.55 -2.78
C SER A 105 -22.95 -8.65 -2.00
N LYS A 106 -23.51 -9.17 -0.91
CA LYS A 106 -24.52 -8.50 -0.09
C LYS A 106 -24.30 -8.83 1.38
N ARG A 107 -24.89 -8.01 2.26
CA ARG A 107 -24.92 -8.27 3.70
C ARG A 107 -25.54 -9.64 3.99
N GLU A 108 -24.90 -10.39 4.87
CA GLU A 108 -25.36 -11.69 5.32
C GLU A 108 -25.79 -11.60 6.79
N THR A 109 -26.99 -12.09 7.10
CA THR A 109 -27.51 -12.10 8.48
C THR A 109 -27.64 -13.53 8.98
N LEU A 110 -27.00 -13.82 10.11
CA LEU A 110 -27.02 -15.13 10.75
C LEU A 110 -27.60 -15.04 12.15
N MET A 111 -28.51 -15.96 12.48
CA MET A 111 -29.01 -16.08 13.86
C MET A 111 -27.99 -16.82 14.72
N LEU A 112 -27.19 -16.09 15.50
CA LEU A 112 -26.20 -16.65 16.41
C LEU A 112 -26.75 -16.81 17.83
N THR A 113 -26.33 -17.85 18.53
CA THR A 113 -26.64 -18.03 19.95
C THR A 113 -25.79 -17.05 20.77
N VAL A 114 -26.44 -16.21 21.58
CA VAL A 114 -25.77 -15.24 22.45
C VAL A 114 -25.64 -15.81 23.87
N THR A 115 -26.74 -16.34 24.39
CA THR A 115 -26.80 -17.07 25.67
C THR A 115 -27.62 -18.35 25.50
N ARG A 116 -27.57 -19.26 26.48
CA ARG A 116 -28.37 -20.49 26.44
C ARG A 116 -29.86 -20.14 26.26
N GLY A 117 -30.46 -20.63 25.17
CA GLY A 117 -31.86 -20.35 24.82
C GLY A 117 -32.13 -19.04 24.09
N ARG A 118 -31.15 -18.14 23.92
CA ARG A 118 -31.31 -16.85 23.21
C ARG A 118 -30.47 -16.78 21.95
N ARG A 119 -31.12 -16.49 20.82
CA ARG A 119 -30.46 -16.19 19.55
C ARG A 119 -30.70 -14.74 19.16
N ALA A 120 -29.72 -14.12 18.53
CA ALA A 120 -29.81 -12.78 17.98
C ALA A 120 -29.29 -12.76 16.54
N PRO A 121 -29.83 -11.89 15.67
CA PRO A 121 -29.25 -11.68 14.35
C PRO A 121 -27.85 -11.09 14.49
N TYR A 122 -26.93 -11.61 13.69
CA TYR A 122 -25.57 -11.13 13.55
C TYR A 122 -25.32 -10.83 12.08
N VAL A 123 -24.97 -9.59 11.79
CA VAL A 123 -24.78 -9.09 10.43
C VAL A 123 -23.30 -9.11 10.10
N VAL A 124 -22.98 -9.59 8.91
CA VAL A 124 -21.67 -9.50 8.28
C VAL A 124 -21.82 -8.68 7.02
N GLU A 125 -21.06 -7.59 6.94
CA GLU A 125 -21.08 -6.68 5.80
C GLU A 125 -20.03 -7.10 4.76
N PRO A 126 -20.27 -6.85 3.45
CA PRO A 126 -19.29 -7.10 2.41
C PRO A 126 -18.02 -6.28 2.64
N LEU A 127 -16.88 -6.94 2.54
CA LEU A 127 -15.58 -6.28 2.47
C LEU A 127 -15.29 -5.95 0.99
N PRO A 128 -15.18 -4.67 0.60
CA PRO A 128 -14.91 -4.28 -0.78
C PRO A 128 -13.54 -4.80 -1.25
N ASP A 129 -13.48 -5.26 -2.49
CA ASP A 129 -12.26 -5.77 -3.13
C ASP A 129 -11.39 -4.62 -3.65
N GLY A 130 -10.46 -4.17 -2.80
CA GLY A 130 -9.54 -3.07 -3.09
C GLY A 130 -9.72 -1.88 -2.14
N PRO A 131 -8.88 -0.83 -2.28
CA PRO A 131 -9.13 0.42 -1.58
C PRO A 131 -10.55 0.92 -1.91
N PRO A 132 -11.30 1.43 -0.93
CA PRO A 132 -12.70 1.80 -1.12
C PRO A 132 -12.84 2.78 -2.29
N ILE A 133 -13.74 2.48 -3.24
CA ILE A 133 -14.07 3.40 -4.32
C ILE A 133 -14.78 4.62 -3.68
N ILE A 134 -14.30 5.82 -3.96
CA ILE A 134 -14.98 7.04 -3.47
C ILE A 134 -16.37 7.16 -4.10
N THR A 135 -17.35 7.48 -3.26
CA THR A 135 -18.68 7.87 -3.73
C THR A 135 -18.63 9.27 -4.38
N PRO A 136 -19.58 9.63 -5.27
CA PRO A 136 -19.65 10.96 -5.84
C PRO A 136 -19.69 12.08 -4.79
N GLU A 137 -20.42 11.86 -3.68
CA GLU A 137 -20.54 12.81 -2.58
C GLU A 137 -19.20 13.02 -1.87
N GLN A 138 -18.44 11.94 -1.66
CA GLN A 138 -17.08 12.03 -1.10
C GLN A 138 -16.12 12.72 -2.07
N ALA A 139 -16.26 12.51 -3.37
CA ALA A 139 -15.46 13.21 -4.38
C ALA A 139 -15.68 14.73 -4.32
N ASP A 140 -16.92 15.18 -4.10
CA ASP A 140 -17.27 16.59 -3.96
C ASP A 140 -16.73 17.18 -2.64
N GLU A 141 -16.81 16.44 -1.53
CA GLU A 141 -16.21 16.86 -0.25
C GLU A 141 -14.68 16.99 -0.34
N ILE A 142 -14.02 16.05 -1.01
CA ILE A 142 -12.58 16.07 -1.26
C ILE A 142 -12.22 17.26 -2.17
N ALA A 143 -12.98 17.51 -3.23
CA ALA A 143 -12.78 18.66 -4.09
C ALA A 143 -12.89 19.99 -3.31
N ALA A 144 -13.85 20.09 -2.39
CA ALA A 144 -14.00 21.23 -1.51
C ALA A 144 -12.85 21.35 -0.50
N ALA A 145 -12.33 20.24 0.02
CA ALA A 145 -11.17 20.23 0.91
C ALA A 145 -9.88 20.67 0.19
N ILE A 146 -9.66 20.19 -1.04
CA ILE A 146 -8.53 20.63 -1.89
C ILE A 146 -8.61 22.15 -2.14
N ALA A 147 -9.80 22.67 -2.45
CA ALA A 147 -9.99 24.11 -2.67
C ALA A 147 -9.76 24.96 -1.40
N LYS A 148 -10.04 24.40 -0.21
CA LYS A 148 -9.92 25.09 1.09
C LYS A 148 -8.57 24.92 1.78
N ALA A 149 -7.70 24.02 1.30
CA ALA A 149 -6.40 23.76 1.90
C ALA A 149 -5.61 25.07 2.06
N ALA A 150 -5.21 25.38 3.29
CA ALA A 150 -4.59 26.65 3.65
C ALA A 150 -3.11 26.70 3.27
N ASP A 151 -2.43 25.54 3.30
CA ASP A 151 -1.02 25.42 2.99
C ASP A 151 -0.69 24.12 2.25
N ARG A 152 0.59 23.99 1.89
CA ARG A 152 1.11 22.85 1.14
C ARG A 152 1.04 21.55 1.94
N ALA A 153 1.18 21.62 3.27
CA ALA A 153 1.16 20.46 4.15
C ALA A 153 -0.26 19.85 4.26
N GLU A 154 -1.30 20.69 4.35
CA GLU A 154 -2.70 20.25 4.29
C GLU A 154 -3.02 19.63 2.93
N LEU A 155 -2.52 20.22 1.84
CA LEU A 155 -2.73 19.71 0.49
C LEU A 155 -2.04 18.35 0.25
N ASP A 156 -0.84 18.16 0.80
CA ASP A 156 -0.11 16.88 0.75
C ASP A 156 -0.76 15.83 1.67
N ALA A 157 -1.32 16.22 2.81
CA ALA A 157 -2.09 15.33 3.68
C ALA A 157 -3.36 14.81 3.01
N ILE A 158 -4.09 15.69 2.30
CA ILE A 158 -5.24 15.29 1.47
C ILE A 158 -4.77 14.35 0.35
N GLY A 159 -3.66 14.65 -0.32
CA GLY A 159 -3.08 13.78 -1.34
C GLY A 159 -2.72 12.38 -0.82
N ALA A 160 -2.10 12.30 0.37
CA ALA A 160 -1.77 11.05 1.04
C ALA A 160 -3.02 10.27 1.47
N GLN A 161 -4.10 10.96 1.84
CA GLN A 161 -5.38 10.31 2.12
C GLN A 161 -5.96 9.71 0.83
N LEU A 162 -5.87 10.39 -0.31
CA LEU A 162 -6.42 9.93 -1.59
C LEU A 162 -5.73 8.69 -2.17
N THR A 163 -4.47 8.42 -1.82
CA THR A 163 -3.78 7.19 -2.26
C THR A 163 -4.30 5.93 -1.56
N THR A 164 -5.07 6.09 -0.48
CA THR A 164 -5.70 4.98 0.25
C THR A 164 -7.08 4.59 -0.31
N PHE A 165 -7.62 5.35 -1.28
CA PHE A 165 -8.93 5.14 -1.91
C PHE A 165 -8.78 4.83 -3.41
N ASP A 166 -9.73 4.10 -4.00
CA ASP A 166 -9.85 4.02 -5.45
C ASP A 166 -10.66 5.22 -5.96
N LEU A 167 -9.97 6.11 -6.67
CA LEU A 167 -10.56 7.35 -7.19
C LEU A 167 -11.43 7.14 -8.44
N ALA A 168 -11.46 5.92 -9.00
CA ALA A 168 -12.25 5.54 -10.17
C ALA A 168 -12.27 6.64 -11.27
N GLY A 169 -13.46 7.07 -11.72
CA GLY A 169 -13.63 8.10 -12.74
C GLY A 169 -13.30 9.53 -12.29
N HIS A 170 -13.15 9.78 -10.99
CA HIS A 170 -12.92 11.12 -10.42
C HIS A 170 -11.44 11.50 -10.33
N ARG A 171 -10.53 10.54 -10.59
CA ARG A 171 -9.07 10.74 -10.54
C ARG A 171 -8.61 11.97 -11.33
N GLY A 172 -9.10 12.13 -12.55
CA GLY A 172 -8.71 13.26 -13.42
C GLY A 172 -9.14 14.62 -12.87
N SER A 173 -10.36 14.71 -12.34
CA SER A 173 -10.90 15.94 -11.76
C SER A 173 -10.16 16.34 -10.49
N LEU A 174 -9.99 15.41 -9.55
CA LEU A 174 -9.31 15.65 -8.28
C LEU A 174 -7.83 15.98 -8.48
N GLN A 175 -7.15 15.30 -9.41
CA GLN A 175 -5.76 15.58 -9.74
C GLN A 175 -5.59 16.97 -10.38
N GLY A 176 -6.55 17.41 -11.20
CA GLY A 176 -6.56 18.76 -11.78
C GLY A 176 -6.74 19.85 -10.73
N LEU A 177 -7.66 19.64 -9.79
CA LEU A 177 -7.90 20.56 -8.67
C LEU A 177 -6.66 20.65 -7.75
N TRP A 178 -6.07 19.51 -7.42
CA TRP A 178 -4.87 19.45 -6.58
C TRP A 178 -3.70 20.19 -7.22
N LYS A 179 -3.45 20.00 -8.52
CA LYS A 179 -2.39 20.70 -9.26
C LYS A 179 -2.61 22.22 -9.30
N SER A 180 -3.87 22.63 -9.46
CA SER A 180 -4.23 24.05 -9.50
C SER A 180 -4.00 24.70 -8.13
N ARG A 181 -4.48 24.05 -7.05
CA ARG A 181 -4.25 24.54 -5.68
C ARG A 181 -2.78 24.56 -5.29
N ALA A 182 -2.02 23.53 -5.68
CA ALA A 182 -0.58 23.48 -5.48
C ALA A 182 0.10 24.70 -6.12
N ALA A 183 -0.23 25.02 -7.38
CA ALA A 183 0.34 26.18 -8.07
C ALA A 183 -0.04 27.52 -7.43
N GLU A 184 -1.27 27.66 -6.94
CA GLU A 184 -1.72 28.85 -6.21
C GLU A 184 -0.96 29.05 -4.89
N LEU A 185 -0.75 27.97 -4.14
CA LEU A 185 -0.01 28.02 -2.87
C LEU A 185 1.47 28.35 -3.08
N GLU A 186 2.11 27.79 -4.12
CA GLU A 186 3.48 28.15 -4.54
C GLU A 186 3.58 29.61 -5.02
N ALA A 187 2.56 30.13 -5.71
CA ALA A 187 2.52 31.53 -6.11
C ALA A 187 2.31 32.49 -4.92
N SER A 188 1.57 32.04 -3.89
CA SER A 188 1.32 32.82 -2.68
C SER A 188 2.50 32.84 -1.70
N SER A 189 3.31 31.77 -1.67
CA SER A 189 4.52 31.69 -0.85
C SER A 189 5.69 32.49 -1.45
N ASN A 190 5.64 32.80 -2.75
CA ASN A 190 6.70 33.55 -3.44
C ASN A 190 6.13 34.70 -4.30
N PRO A 191 5.74 35.84 -3.69
CA PRO A 191 5.12 36.96 -4.39
C PRO A 191 6.04 37.70 -5.40
N GLY A 192 7.26 37.22 -5.65
CA GLY A 192 8.27 37.86 -6.50
C GLY A 192 8.64 37.15 -7.81
N ALA A 193 8.26 35.89 -8.06
CA ALA A 193 8.72 35.17 -9.25
C ALA A 193 7.77 35.35 -10.46
N LYS A 194 7.90 36.49 -11.16
CA LYS A 194 7.31 36.64 -12.50
C LYS A 194 7.96 35.64 -13.47
N LYS A 195 7.08 34.83 -14.08
CA LYS A 195 7.15 34.25 -15.43
C LYS A 195 8.55 33.95 -15.97
N ASP A 196 8.97 32.70 -15.84
CA ASP A 196 9.63 32.02 -16.96
C ASP A 196 9.14 30.58 -17.07
N THR A 197 8.58 30.31 -18.24
CA THR A 197 8.09 29.03 -18.72
C THR A 197 9.20 27.98 -18.82
N ALA A 198 8.81 26.71 -18.67
CA ALA A 198 9.55 25.46 -18.94
C ALA A 198 10.43 24.90 -17.81
N GLN A 199 9.81 24.09 -16.94
CA GLN A 199 10.53 23.03 -16.21
C GLN A 199 10.58 21.78 -17.08
N THR A 200 11.66 21.69 -17.85
CA THR A 200 12.14 20.50 -18.54
C THR A 200 12.57 19.43 -17.53
N LYS A 201 12.29 18.17 -17.88
CA LYS A 201 12.78 16.94 -17.24
C LYS A 201 14.27 17.06 -16.88
N PRO A 202 14.76 16.54 -15.73
CA PRO A 202 16.18 16.56 -15.41
C PRO A 202 16.98 15.87 -16.54
N PRO A 203 18.11 16.46 -16.98
CA PRO A 203 18.82 15.98 -18.15
C PRO A 203 19.34 14.56 -17.92
N THR A 204 19.05 13.69 -18.86
CA THR A 204 19.50 12.30 -18.92
C THR A 204 21.03 12.22 -18.97
N ILE A 205 21.60 11.08 -18.57
CA ILE A 205 23.06 10.85 -18.54
C ILE A 205 23.69 11.14 -19.92
N ARG A 206 22.98 10.79 -21.01
CA ARG A 206 23.37 11.13 -22.40
C ARG A 206 23.52 12.64 -22.60
N GLU A 207 22.55 13.43 -22.14
CA GLU A 207 22.56 14.89 -22.29
C GLU A 207 23.67 15.53 -21.44
N ARG A 208 23.99 14.95 -20.29
CA ARG A 208 25.12 15.39 -19.45
C ARG A 208 26.47 15.05 -20.07
N LEU A 209 26.61 13.87 -20.68
CA LEU A 209 27.84 13.43 -21.35
C LEU A 209 28.11 14.26 -22.62
N VAL A 210 27.07 14.49 -23.44
CA VAL A 210 27.15 15.34 -24.64
C VAL A 210 27.47 16.79 -24.24
N ALA A 211 26.88 17.31 -23.16
CA ALA A 211 27.19 18.65 -22.67
C ALA A 211 28.65 18.78 -22.17
N ALA A 212 29.22 17.73 -21.60
CA ALA A 212 30.64 17.71 -21.19
C ALA A 212 31.58 17.69 -22.42
N LEU A 213 31.29 16.86 -23.42
CA LEU A 213 32.07 16.76 -24.65
C LEU A 213 32.03 18.04 -25.50
N VAL A 214 30.87 18.72 -25.54
CA VAL A 214 30.72 20.02 -26.21
C VAL A 214 31.52 21.13 -25.50
N ARG A 215 31.64 21.09 -24.16
CA ARG A 215 32.50 22.04 -23.41
C ARG A 215 34.00 21.85 -23.71
N GLU A 216 34.41 20.65 -24.05
CA GLU A 216 35.79 20.34 -24.45
C GLU A 216 36.04 20.57 -25.95
N GLY A 217 35.07 21.13 -26.69
CA GLY A 217 35.22 21.53 -28.08
C GLY A 217 35.09 20.39 -29.09
N LYS A 218 34.55 19.24 -28.69
CA LYS A 218 34.34 18.07 -29.58
C LYS A 218 32.91 18.04 -30.09
N THR A 219 32.71 18.56 -31.30
CA THR A 219 31.38 18.76 -31.89
C THR A 219 30.99 17.75 -32.96
N ASP A 220 31.90 16.84 -33.35
CA ASP A 220 31.63 15.80 -34.34
C ASP A 220 31.31 14.44 -33.67
N GLU A 221 30.22 13.80 -34.10
CA GLU A 221 29.63 12.60 -33.49
C GLU A 221 30.56 11.37 -33.65
N ALA A 222 31.31 11.31 -34.75
CA ALA A 222 32.32 10.29 -35.00
C ALA A 222 33.56 10.46 -34.09
N GLU A 223 33.94 11.70 -33.76
CA GLU A 223 35.02 12.02 -32.83
C GLU A 223 34.65 11.71 -31.38
N GLN A 224 33.39 11.94 -31.01
CA GLN A 224 32.85 11.60 -29.69
C GLN A 224 32.87 10.08 -29.43
N LEU A 225 32.48 9.27 -30.43
CA LEU A 225 32.54 7.80 -30.37
C LEU A 225 33.99 7.27 -30.40
N GLY A 226 34.89 7.89 -31.18
CA GLY A 226 36.31 7.56 -31.20
C GLY A 226 37.00 7.84 -29.85
N TYR A 227 36.62 8.93 -29.18
CA TYR A 227 37.18 9.31 -27.89
C TYR A 227 36.72 8.39 -26.74
N LEU A 228 35.43 8.04 -26.72
CA LEU A 228 34.84 7.11 -25.75
C LEU A 228 35.38 5.67 -25.91
N SER A 229 35.81 5.27 -27.10
CA SER A 229 36.36 3.92 -27.34
C SER A 229 37.88 3.81 -27.13
N GLY A 230 38.64 4.89 -27.35
CA GLY A 230 40.12 4.89 -27.26
C GLY A 230 40.70 5.32 -25.91
N GLU A 231 40.28 6.45 -25.35
CA GLU A 231 40.91 7.02 -24.14
C GLU A 231 40.25 6.58 -22.83
N PHE A 232 39.00 6.12 -22.88
CA PHE A 232 38.27 5.65 -21.70
C PHE A 232 38.95 4.44 -21.03
N LYS A 233 39.71 3.63 -21.78
CA LYS A 233 40.49 2.50 -21.26
C LYS A 233 41.81 2.88 -20.55
N ARG A 234 42.32 4.10 -20.73
CA ARG A 234 43.62 4.51 -20.15
C ARG A 234 43.52 5.49 -18.99
N ALA A 235 42.41 6.24 -18.85
CA ALA A 235 42.31 7.33 -17.88
C ALA A 235 41.67 6.96 -16.53
N ILE A 236 41.00 5.81 -16.39
CA ILE A 236 40.38 5.43 -15.12
C ILE A 236 41.36 4.61 -14.29
N LYS A 237 42.14 5.29 -13.45
CA LYS A 237 42.90 4.63 -12.36
C LYS A 237 42.33 4.93 -10.97
N VAL A 238 41.24 5.68 -10.86
CA VAL A 238 40.48 5.84 -9.62
C VAL A 238 38.99 5.97 -9.97
N LEU A 239 38.23 4.89 -9.75
CA LEU A 239 36.78 4.83 -9.91
C LEU A 239 36.18 4.76 -8.50
N HIS A 240 35.93 5.90 -7.86
CA HIS A 240 35.28 5.91 -6.54
C HIS A 240 33.93 6.63 -6.51
N ASP A 241 33.39 7.08 -7.65
CA ASP A 241 32.05 7.68 -7.71
C ASP A 241 31.17 7.05 -8.81
N LEU A 242 31.35 5.76 -9.10
CA LEU A 242 30.43 4.99 -9.95
C LEU A 242 30.00 3.76 -9.17
N THR A 243 28.70 3.67 -8.93
CA THR A 243 28.09 2.48 -8.31
C THR A 243 28.15 1.30 -9.29
N ASP A 244 28.21 0.07 -8.77
CA ASP A 244 28.31 -1.14 -9.59
C ASP A 244 27.19 -1.26 -10.65
N ALA A 245 26.03 -0.63 -10.41
CA ALA A 245 24.94 -0.54 -11.38
C ALA A 245 25.25 0.36 -12.59
N GLU A 246 25.95 1.48 -12.37
CA GLU A 246 26.33 2.43 -13.42
C GLU A 246 27.47 1.88 -14.29
N ALA A 247 28.33 1.04 -13.73
CA ALA A 247 29.36 0.32 -14.49
C ALA A 247 28.76 -0.74 -15.44
N VAL A 248 27.70 -1.44 -15.01
CA VAL A 248 26.99 -2.44 -15.83
C VAL A 248 26.25 -1.77 -16.99
N GLU A 249 25.55 -0.65 -16.75
CA GLU A 249 24.76 0.03 -17.78
C GLU A 249 25.64 0.66 -18.89
N ILE A 250 26.84 1.12 -18.53
CA ILE A 250 27.84 1.63 -19.49
C ILE A 250 28.44 0.48 -20.31
N THR A 251 28.64 -0.69 -19.71
CA THR A 251 29.18 -1.88 -20.39
C THR A 251 28.19 -2.41 -21.43
N ASP A 252 26.90 -2.51 -21.08
CA ASP A 252 25.83 -2.93 -22.00
C ASP A 252 25.67 -1.97 -23.19
N TYR A 253 25.82 -0.66 -22.96
CA TYR A 253 25.74 0.34 -24.04
C TYR A 253 26.92 0.25 -25.02
N LEU A 254 28.14 0.02 -24.52
CA LEU A 254 29.33 -0.13 -25.37
C LEU A 254 29.30 -1.45 -26.17
N GLU A 255 28.79 -2.53 -25.60
CA GLU A 255 28.59 -3.79 -26.32
C GLU A 255 27.47 -3.70 -27.38
N GLY A 256 26.38 -2.98 -27.08
CA GLY A 256 25.32 -2.69 -28.05
C GLY A 256 25.79 -1.87 -29.25
N ALA A 257 26.68 -0.90 -29.04
CA ALA A 257 27.23 -0.07 -30.10
C ALA A 257 28.23 -0.83 -31.01
N GLN A 258 28.97 -1.83 -30.48
CA GLN A 258 29.84 -2.67 -31.31
C GLN A 258 29.07 -3.59 -32.26
N ASN A 259 27.89 -4.07 -31.83
CA ASN A 259 27.05 -4.96 -32.63
C ASN A 259 26.34 -4.25 -33.80
N GLN A 260 26.17 -2.92 -33.74
CA GLN A 260 25.59 -2.14 -34.85
C GLN A 260 26.61 -1.77 -35.95
N ASN A 261 27.92 -1.89 -35.68
CA ASN A 261 28.98 -1.57 -36.64
C ASN A 261 29.54 -2.82 -37.36
N GLN A 262 28.94 -4.00 -37.17
CA GLN A 262 29.28 -5.25 -37.87
C GLN A 262 28.16 -5.78 -38.79
N GLN A 263 27.15 -4.97 -39.09
CA GLN A 263 26.14 -5.26 -40.14
C GLN A 263 26.25 -4.28 -41.30
#